data_AF-A0A937UNQ1-F1
#
_entry.id   AF-A0A937UNQ1-F1
#
_cell.length_a   1.000
_cell.length_b   1.000
_cell.length_c   1.000
_cell.angle_alpha   90.00
_cell.angle_beta   90.00
_cell.angle_gamma   90.00
#
_symmetry.space_group_name_H-M   'P 1'
#
loop_
_entity.id
_entity.type
_entity.pdbx_description
1 polymer ?
#
loop_
_entity_poly.entity_id
_entity_poly.type
_entity_poly.pdbx_seq_one_letter_code
_entity_poly.pdbx_strand_id
1 'polypeptide(L)'
;MDGADAPLEASVAVYYCSAYFCDRMISVSVIPGGNPVARANPGSFAGQHMICGDCKRRFCYQCVRANARRFDAALCSRCLGTLTDPADWPEVRDRAAPAELDLVERGNELARSGRDSEALAAFTAAIELRPRYIDAHFYQGLMLNDLGRPDEAVAAYRQVLGIDPGHLGTLLNLGRLCMRRGQLDEALAVCEQTLRAEPNFVLGHLDRAVVLHLMHRLDEALAACARGMEIERAGTGVGSLPDRTNQATGQSVKAAILLDLGRHAEALAAVDAAIAGGGATSIDHQNRVEILEALGRGE
;
A
#
# COMPACT_ATOMS: atom_id res chain seq x y z
N MET A 1 -19.15 38.35 -25.83
CA MET A 1 -18.03 38.92 -26.61
C MET A 1 -16.78 38.76 -25.79
N ASP A 2 -15.98 37.83 -26.28
CA ASP A 2 -14.53 37.71 -26.19
C ASP A 2 -13.88 37.23 -24.88
N GLY A 3 -13.47 35.96 -24.98
CA GLY A 3 -12.66 35.14 -24.11
C GLY A 3 -12.97 33.66 -24.41
N ALA A 4 -13.24 33.29 -25.67
CA ALA A 4 -12.23 32.89 -26.66
C ALA A 4 -11.44 31.66 -26.20
N ASP A 5 -11.68 30.56 -26.91
CA ASP A 5 -10.88 29.34 -26.95
C ASP A 5 -9.42 29.55 -26.57
N ALA A 6 -9.06 29.17 -25.35
CA ALA A 6 -7.70 28.76 -25.06
C ALA A 6 -7.68 27.23 -25.22
N PRO A 7 -7.01 26.67 -26.24
CA PRO A 7 -6.73 25.23 -26.24
C PRO A 7 -5.97 24.95 -24.95
N LEU A 8 -6.33 23.87 -24.24
CA LEU A 8 -5.65 23.35 -23.05
C LEU A 8 -4.15 23.70 -23.10
N GLU A 9 -3.76 24.84 -22.51
CA GLU A 9 -2.35 25.16 -22.36
C GLU A 9 -1.82 24.05 -21.48
N ALA A 10 -0.83 23.35 -22.02
CA ALA A 10 -0.24 22.13 -21.50
C ALA A 10 0.40 22.36 -20.12
N SER A 11 -0.41 22.57 -19.08
CA SER A 11 -0.02 22.41 -17.68
C SER A 11 0.00 20.91 -17.42
N VAL A 12 1.12 20.29 -17.79
CA VAL A 12 1.25 18.86 -17.71
C VAL A 12 1.48 18.46 -16.25
N ALA A 13 0.39 18.15 -15.55
CA ALA A 13 0.40 17.67 -14.17
C ALA A 13 0.90 16.22 -14.08
N VAL A 14 1.64 15.90 -13.02
CA VAL A 14 2.05 14.52 -12.69
C VAL A 14 0.92 13.86 -11.91
N TYR A 15 0.35 12.79 -12.46
CA TYR A 15 -0.68 11.99 -11.80
C TYR A 15 -0.12 10.63 -11.41
N TYR A 16 -0.56 10.13 -10.25
CA TYR A 16 -0.30 8.77 -9.79
C TYR A 16 -1.61 7.98 -9.74
N CYS A 17 -1.49 6.66 -9.89
CA CYS A 17 -2.60 5.76 -9.64
C CYS A 17 -3.10 5.91 -8.20
N SER A 18 -4.42 6.02 -8.04
CA SER A 18 -5.08 6.15 -6.75
C SER A 18 -5.51 4.81 -6.15
N ALA A 19 -5.17 3.69 -6.81
CA ALA A 19 -5.34 2.36 -6.22
C ALA A 19 -4.39 2.20 -5.03
N TYR A 20 -4.85 1.50 -3.99
CA TYR A 20 -4.05 1.25 -2.79
C TYR A 20 -2.72 0.56 -3.12
N PHE A 21 -1.62 1.11 -2.60
CA PHE A 21 -0.22 0.66 -2.84
C PHE A 21 0.28 0.76 -4.28
N CYS A 22 -0.52 1.25 -5.23
CA CYS A 22 -0.04 1.50 -6.58
C CYS A 22 0.74 2.82 -6.64
N ASP A 23 2.01 2.72 -6.97
CA ASP A 23 2.95 3.84 -7.19
C ASP A 23 3.07 4.25 -8.66
N ARG A 24 2.31 3.59 -9.56
CA ARG A 24 2.43 3.82 -10.99
C ARG A 24 2.06 5.25 -11.34
N MET A 25 3.02 5.94 -11.95
CA MET A 25 2.82 7.21 -12.62
C MET A 25 1.92 7.02 -13.84
N ILE A 26 0.91 7.89 -13.97
CA ILE A 26 -0.09 7.88 -15.04
C ILE A 26 0.28 8.89 -16.13
N SER A 27 0.69 10.10 -15.76
CA SER A 27 1.03 11.18 -16.70
C SER A 27 2.42 11.73 -16.44
N VAL A 28 3.01 12.31 -17.49
CA VAL A 28 4.37 12.85 -17.48
C VAL A 28 4.42 14.27 -17.99
N SER A 29 5.14 15.15 -17.28
CA SER A 29 5.36 16.54 -17.68
C SER A 29 6.57 16.70 -18.62
N VAL A 30 6.36 17.34 -19.78
CA VAL A 30 7.43 17.63 -20.77
C VAL A 30 8.12 18.98 -20.55
N ILE A 31 7.76 19.74 -19.51
CA ILE A 31 8.31 21.08 -19.26
C ILE A 31 9.74 21.02 -18.66
N PRO A 32 10.55 22.10 -18.79
CA PRO A 32 11.83 22.23 -18.11
C PRO A 32 11.68 22.08 -16.58
N GLY A 33 12.46 21.19 -15.97
CA GLY A 33 12.33 20.82 -14.55
C GLY A 33 11.44 19.60 -14.27
N GLY A 34 10.73 19.08 -15.29
CA GLY A 34 9.97 17.82 -15.21
C GLY A 34 10.85 16.57 -15.16
N ASN A 35 10.21 15.40 -14.99
CA ASN A 35 10.90 14.11 -14.86
C ASN A 35 11.90 13.88 -16.04
N PRO A 36 13.20 13.62 -15.78
CA PRO A 36 14.21 13.45 -16.84
C PRO A 36 13.91 12.29 -17.81
N VAL A 37 13.28 11.22 -17.32
CA VAL A 37 12.92 10.03 -18.11
C VAL A 37 11.74 10.32 -19.03
N ALA A 38 10.76 11.08 -18.53
CA ALA A 38 9.63 11.59 -19.31
C ALA A 38 10.06 12.49 -20.47
N ARG A 39 11.09 13.32 -20.26
CA ARG A 39 11.65 14.19 -21.31
C ARG A 39 12.37 13.39 -22.40
N ALA A 40 12.99 12.28 -22.04
CA ALA A 40 13.72 11.43 -22.98
C ALA A 40 12.80 10.56 -23.86
N ASN A 41 11.62 10.14 -23.36
CA ASN A 41 10.70 9.32 -24.12
C ASN A 41 9.22 9.46 -23.69
N PRO A 42 8.57 10.61 -23.99
CA PRO A 42 7.23 10.94 -23.50
C PRO A 42 6.13 9.99 -24.00
N GLY A 43 6.29 9.41 -25.19
CA GLY A 43 5.32 8.47 -25.77
C GLY A 43 5.33 7.07 -25.16
N SER A 44 6.40 6.68 -24.47
CA SER A 44 6.53 5.35 -23.84
C SER A 44 6.09 5.31 -22.36
N PHE A 45 6.00 6.47 -21.71
CA PHE A 45 5.85 6.59 -20.25
C PHE A 45 4.44 7.00 -19.79
N ALA A 46 3.62 7.58 -20.68
CA ALA A 46 2.22 7.85 -20.41
C ALA A 46 1.40 6.56 -20.60
N GLY A 47 0.97 5.94 -19.50
CA GLY A 47 0.10 4.77 -19.55
C GLY A 47 -1.36 5.17 -19.76
N GLN A 48 -2.14 4.32 -20.44
CA GLN A 48 -3.60 4.45 -20.44
C GLN A 48 -4.11 4.48 -18.98
N HIS A 49 -5.01 5.39 -18.67
CA HIS A 49 -5.65 5.52 -17.36
C HIS A 49 -7.13 5.81 -17.52
N MET A 50 -7.86 5.58 -16.44
CA MET A 50 -9.28 5.95 -16.34
C MET A 50 -9.46 6.92 -15.19
N ILE A 51 -10.53 7.70 -15.23
CA ILE A 51 -10.93 8.63 -14.18
C ILE A 51 -12.24 8.14 -13.58
N CYS A 52 -12.35 8.10 -12.26
CA CYS A 52 -13.62 7.80 -11.63
C CYS A 52 -14.58 8.98 -11.78
N GLY A 53 -15.77 8.73 -12.34
CA GLY A 53 -16.81 9.75 -12.48
C GLY A 53 -17.34 10.28 -11.14
N ASP A 54 -17.19 9.51 -10.06
CA ASP A 54 -17.70 9.85 -8.73
C ASP A 54 -16.65 10.59 -7.90
N CYS A 55 -15.52 9.93 -7.60
CA CYS A 55 -14.49 10.49 -6.73
C CYS A 55 -13.35 11.22 -7.45
N LYS A 56 -13.41 11.32 -8.79
CA LYS A 56 -12.45 12.04 -9.65
C LYS A 56 -11.00 11.54 -9.61
N ARG A 57 -10.76 10.42 -8.92
CA ARG A 57 -9.45 9.79 -8.80
C ARG A 57 -9.06 9.07 -10.08
N ARG A 58 -7.75 8.93 -10.29
CA ARG A 58 -7.17 8.37 -11.52
C ARG A 58 -6.62 6.98 -11.26
N PHE A 59 -6.84 6.05 -12.18
CA PHE A 59 -6.43 4.65 -12.05
C PHE A 59 -5.70 4.20 -13.30
N CYS A 60 -4.51 3.61 -13.14
CA CYS A 60 -3.74 3.11 -14.28
C CYS A 60 -4.40 1.86 -14.89
N TYR A 61 -4.17 1.62 -16.19
CA TYR A 61 -4.80 0.53 -16.93
C TYR A 61 -4.63 -0.87 -16.30
N GLN A 62 -3.52 -1.15 -15.61
CA GLN A 62 -3.34 -2.47 -15.00
C GLN A 62 -4.21 -2.65 -13.77
N CYS A 63 -4.36 -1.62 -12.91
CA CYS A 63 -5.29 -1.69 -11.78
C CYS A 63 -6.73 -1.82 -12.28
N VAL A 64 -7.06 -1.13 -13.38
CA VAL A 64 -8.36 -1.27 -14.04
C VAL A 64 -8.58 -2.70 -14.54
N ARG A 65 -7.62 -3.27 -15.27
CA ARG A 65 -7.68 -4.66 -15.76
C ARG A 65 -7.76 -5.69 -14.64
N ALA A 66 -7.02 -5.48 -13.55
CA ALA A 66 -7.02 -6.36 -12.39
C ALA A 66 -8.41 -6.43 -11.73
N ASN A 67 -9.13 -5.31 -11.71
CA ASN A 67 -10.49 -5.20 -11.15
C ASN A 67 -11.60 -5.60 -12.14
N ALA A 68 -11.35 -5.52 -13.44
CA ALA A 68 -12.32 -5.84 -14.49
C ALA A 68 -12.55 -7.36 -14.68
N ARG A 69 -12.51 -8.17 -13.62
CA ARG A 69 -12.66 -9.64 -13.73
C ARG A 69 -14.08 -10.00 -14.17
N ARG A 70 -14.20 -10.12 -15.49
CA ARG A 70 -15.04 -10.97 -16.32
C ARG A 70 -16.34 -10.44 -16.92
N PHE A 71 -17.21 -9.62 -16.30
CA PHE A 71 -18.41 -9.10 -17.01
C PHE A 71 -19.01 -7.76 -16.53
N ASP A 72 -18.42 -7.06 -15.57
CA ASP A 72 -18.93 -5.77 -15.08
C ASP A 72 -18.01 -4.61 -15.50
N ALA A 73 -18.59 -3.41 -15.65
CA ALA A 73 -17.89 -2.18 -16.01
C ALA A 73 -16.59 -1.97 -15.20
N ALA A 74 -15.63 -1.23 -15.75
CA ALA A 74 -14.46 -0.81 -15.00
C ALA A 74 -14.90 0.02 -13.78
N LEU A 75 -14.86 -0.57 -12.58
CA LEU A 75 -15.25 0.09 -11.33
C LEU A 75 -14.03 0.62 -10.58
N CYS A 76 -14.22 1.77 -9.93
CA CYS A 76 -13.24 2.39 -9.06
C CYS A 76 -12.96 1.49 -7.86
N SER A 77 -11.69 1.18 -7.61
CA SER A 77 -11.27 0.31 -6.49
C SER A 77 -11.50 0.92 -5.10
N ARG A 78 -11.97 2.16 -5.04
CA ARG A 78 -12.17 2.93 -3.80
C ARG A 78 -13.65 3.17 -3.51
N CYS A 79 -14.39 3.63 -4.52
CA CYS A 79 -15.81 3.96 -4.37
C CYS A 79 -16.78 3.04 -5.10
N LEU A 80 -16.28 2.11 -5.92
CA LEU A 80 -17.08 1.33 -6.88
C LEU A 80 -17.90 2.19 -7.85
N GLY A 81 -17.53 3.46 -8.03
CA GLY A 81 -18.08 4.33 -9.06
C GLY A 81 -17.55 3.96 -10.45
N THR A 82 -18.26 4.38 -11.48
CA THR A 82 -17.89 4.08 -12.88
C THR A 82 -16.58 4.78 -13.25
N LEU A 83 -15.64 4.02 -13.80
CA LEU A 83 -14.44 4.56 -14.42
C LEU A 83 -14.74 4.94 -15.88
N THR A 84 -14.35 6.15 -16.26
CA THR A 84 -14.55 6.70 -17.60
C THR A 84 -13.22 6.99 -18.28
N ASP A 85 -13.24 7.00 -19.61
CA ASP A 85 -12.06 7.37 -20.39
C ASP A 85 -11.72 8.85 -20.13
N PRO A 86 -10.43 9.23 -20.11
CA PRO A 86 -10.03 10.63 -19.99
C PRO A 86 -10.61 11.53 -21.10
N ALA A 87 -10.91 11.00 -22.27
CA ALA A 87 -11.60 11.72 -23.35
C ALA A 87 -13.01 12.16 -22.94
N ASP A 88 -13.70 11.36 -22.12
CA ASP A 88 -15.05 11.64 -21.62
C ASP A 88 -15.01 12.49 -20.32
N TRP A 89 -13.83 12.93 -19.88
CA TRP A 89 -13.66 13.75 -18.67
C TRP A 89 -14.56 14.99 -18.64
N PRO A 90 -14.71 15.78 -19.72
CA PRO A 90 -15.60 16.95 -19.73
C PRO A 90 -17.05 16.63 -19.36
N GLU A 91 -17.53 15.42 -19.64
CA GLU A 91 -18.90 15.00 -19.35
C GLU A 91 -19.12 14.59 -17.90
N VAL A 92 -18.04 14.23 -17.20
CA VAL A 92 -18.12 13.69 -15.83
C VAL A 92 -17.50 14.59 -14.79
N ARG A 93 -16.68 15.57 -15.18
CA ARG A 93 -15.97 16.46 -14.23
C ARG A 93 -16.92 17.25 -13.34
N ASP A 94 -18.06 17.67 -13.88
CA ASP A 94 -19.05 18.51 -13.20
C ASP A 94 -20.13 17.69 -12.47
N ARG A 95 -20.07 16.35 -12.53
CA ARG A 95 -20.98 15.48 -11.74
C ARG A 95 -20.72 15.72 -10.26
N ALA A 96 -21.78 15.98 -9.51
CA ALA A 96 -21.71 16.13 -8.06
C ALA A 96 -21.05 14.90 -7.42
N ALA A 97 -20.14 15.14 -6.48
CA ALA A 97 -19.54 14.07 -5.69
C ALA A 97 -20.64 13.39 -4.84
N PRO A 98 -20.61 12.05 -4.71
CA PRO A 98 -21.53 11.35 -3.82
C PRO A 98 -21.35 11.80 -2.37
N ALA A 99 -22.45 11.86 -1.61
CA ALA A 99 -22.43 12.35 -0.22
C ALA A 99 -21.57 11.47 0.70
N GLU A 100 -21.48 10.16 0.43
CA GLU A 100 -20.61 9.26 1.19
C GLU A 100 -19.12 9.60 1.07
N LEU A 101 -18.69 10.24 -0.04
CA LEU A 101 -17.32 10.69 -0.22
C LEU A 101 -16.97 11.82 0.75
N ASP A 102 -17.82 12.85 0.83
CA ASP A 102 -17.65 13.98 1.75
C ASP A 102 -17.58 13.50 3.21
N LEU A 103 -18.44 12.56 3.59
CA LEU A 103 -18.41 11.96 4.92
C LEU A 103 -17.10 11.23 5.23
N VAL A 104 -16.53 10.50 4.27
CA VAL A 104 -15.23 9.85 4.45
C VAL A 104 -14.08 10.86 4.50
N GLU A 105 -14.11 11.90 3.68
CA GLU A 105 -13.08 12.95 3.68
C GLU A 105 -13.10 13.69 5.01
N ARG A 106 -14.28 14.10 5.48
CA ARG A 106 -14.50 14.67 6.80
C ARG A 106 -14.07 13.73 7.92
N GLY A 107 -14.42 12.44 7.84
CA GLY A 107 -14.00 11.44 8.82
C GLY A 107 -12.48 11.36 8.95
N ASN A 108 -11.76 11.38 7.81
CA ASN A 108 -10.30 11.42 7.80
C ASN A 108 -9.72 12.72 8.38
N GLU A 109 -10.35 13.87 8.14
CA GLU A 109 -9.92 15.15 8.74
C GLU A 109 -10.12 15.19 10.25
N LEU A 110 -11.26 14.68 10.73
CA LEU A 110 -11.57 14.54 12.14
C LEU A 110 -10.56 13.60 12.83
N ALA A 111 -10.25 12.46 12.21
CA ALA A 111 -9.24 11.53 12.67
C ALA A 111 -7.86 12.19 12.85
N ARG A 112 -7.40 12.95 11.84
CA ARG A 112 -6.12 13.68 11.94
C ARG A 112 -6.12 14.74 13.03
N SER A 113 -7.29 15.22 13.41
CA SER A 113 -7.49 16.21 14.48
C SER A 113 -7.72 15.56 15.86
N GLY A 114 -7.59 14.23 15.98
CA GLY A 114 -7.82 13.48 17.22
C GLY A 114 -9.29 13.43 17.68
N ARG A 115 -10.24 13.73 16.79
CA ARG A 115 -11.68 13.71 17.07
C ARG A 115 -12.27 12.35 16.70
N ASP A 116 -11.78 11.32 17.37
CA ASP A 116 -11.94 9.92 16.93
C ASP A 116 -13.40 9.45 16.93
N SER A 117 -14.20 9.87 17.93
CA SER A 117 -15.62 9.54 18.00
C SER A 117 -16.42 10.12 16.83
N GLU A 118 -16.13 11.36 16.44
CA GLU A 118 -16.77 12.02 15.31
C GLU A 118 -16.30 11.46 13.97
N ALA A 119 -15.02 11.07 13.88
CA ALA A 119 -14.49 10.37 12.71
C ALA A 119 -15.22 9.03 12.49
N LEU A 120 -15.37 8.22 13.55
CA LEU A 120 -16.13 6.96 13.48
C LEU A 120 -17.60 7.20 13.10
N ALA A 121 -18.23 8.24 13.64
CA ALA A 121 -19.60 8.59 13.27
C ALA A 121 -19.71 8.96 11.78
N ALA A 122 -18.75 9.72 11.24
CA ALA A 122 -18.72 10.08 9.83
C ALA A 122 -18.54 8.86 8.92
N PHE A 123 -17.64 7.93 9.26
CA PHE A 123 -17.47 6.67 8.51
C PHE A 123 -18.74 5.80 8.59
N THR A 124 -19.37 5.72 9.76
CA THR A 124 -20.64 4.98 9.93
C THR A 124 -21.75 5.57 9.06
N ALA A 125 -21.92 6.89 9.05
CA ALA A 125 -22.88 7.56 8.20
C ALA A 125 -22.60 7.31 6.71
N ALA A 126 -21.32 7.29 6.28
CA ALA A 126 -20.96 6.95 4.91
C ALA A 126 -21.35 5.50 4.54
N ILE A 127 -21.19 4.55 5.47
CA ILE A 127 -21.61 3.16 5.30
C ILE A 127 -23.13 3.04 5.24
N GLU A 128 -23.87 3.81 6.06
CA GLU A 128 -25.33 3.84 6.01
C GLU A 128 -25.85 4.35 4.67
N LEU A 129 -25.22 5.39 4.10
CA LEU A 129 -25.55 5.88 2.77
C LEU A 129 -25.18 4.89 1.66
N ARG A 130 -24.03 4.23 1.77
CA ARG A 130 -23.56 3.25 0.79
C ARG A 130 -22.88 2.07 1.48
N PRO A 131 -23.61 0.98 1.76
CA PRO A 131 -23.09 -0.16 2.52
C PRO A 131 -21.88 -0.87 1.91
N ARG A 132 -21.68 -0.75 0.58
CA ARG A 132 -20.54 -1.33 -0.14
C ARG A 132 -19.41 -0.32 -0.41
N TYR A 133 -19.34 0.76 0.35
CA TYR A 133 -18.31 1.79 0.15
C TYR A 133 -17.00 1.38 0.82
N ILE A 134 -16.04 0.91 0.01
CA ILE A 134 -14.77 0.32 0.47
C ILE A 134 -13.99 1.27 1.38
N ASP A 135 -13.84 2.54 0.97
CA ASP A 135 -13.08 3.53 1.74
C ASP A 135 -13.63 3.71 3.16
N ALA A 136 -14.96 3.76 3.33
CA ALA A 136 -15.54 3.98 4.65
C ALA A 136 -15.27 2.80 5.60
N HIS A 137 -15.47 1.56 5.14
CA HIS A 137 -15.11 0.36 5.93
C HIS A 137 -13.61 0.29 6.20
N PHE A 138 -12.77 0.62 5.22
CA PHE A 138 -11.32 0.59 5.36
C PHE A 138 -10.83 1.58 6.43
N TYR A 139 -11.26 2.85 6.34
CA TYR A 139 -10.86 3.88 7.31
C TYR A 139 -11.49 3.66 8.69
N GLN A 140 -12.71 3.14 8.76
CA GLN A 140 -13.30 2.70 10.02
C GLN A 140 -12.45 1.60 10.67
N GLY A 141 -12.01 0.60 9.90
CA GLY A 141 -11.14 -0.47 10.39
C GLY A 141 -9.79 0.03 10.92
N LEU A 142 -9.14 0.95 10.20
CA LEU A 142 -7.91 1.62 10.66
C LEU A 142 -8.14 2.33 12.00
N MET A 143 -9.17 3.17 12.08
CA MET A 143 -9.50 3.93 13.29
C MET A 143 -9.80 3.01 14.47
N LEU A 144 -10.62 1.97 14.27
CA LEU A 144 -10.94 1.00 15.33
C LEU A 144 -9.69 0.26 15.82
N ASN A 145 -8.76 -0.08 14.92
CA ASN A 145 -7.50 -0.68 15.30
C ASN A 145 -6.66 0.27 16.18
N ASP A 146 -6.55 1.53 15.77
CA ASP A 146 -5.74 2.53 16.47
C ASP A 146 -6.33 2.88 17.86
N LEU A 147 -7.65 2.78 18.00
CA LEU A 147 -8.37 2.90 19.27
C LEU A 147 -8.31 1.66 20.16
N GLY A 148 -7.58 0.61 19.77
CA GLY A 148 -7.46 -0.62 20.55
C GLY A 148 -8.74 -1.47 20.55
N ARG A 149 -9.56 -1.39 19.49
CA ARG A 149 -10.78 -2.19 19.28
C ARG A 149 -10.56 -3.22 18.14
N PRO A 150 -9.66 -4.19 18.32
CA PRO A 150 -9.17 -5.05 17.24
C PRO A 150 -10.24 -5.97 16.65
N ASP A 151 -11.20 -6.45 17.43
CA ASP A 151 -12.25 -7.34 16.92
C ASP A 151 -13.20 -6.62 15.95
N GLU A 152 -13.52 -5.36 16.25
CA GLU A 152 -14.33 -4.52 15.38
C GLU A 152 -13.55 -4.09 14.13
N ALA A 153 -12.24 -3.83 14.26
CA ALA A 153 -11.36 -3.58 13.13
C ALA A 153 -11.33 -4.78 12.16
N VAL A 154 -11.19 -6.01 12.69
CA VAL A 154 -11.27 -7.25 11.88
C VAL A 154 -12.61 -7.35 11.17
N ALA A 155 -13.72 -7.03 11.83
CA ALA A 155 -15.04 -7.04 11.21
C ALA A 155 -15.13 -6.05 10.04
N ALA A 156 -14.67 -4.81 10.22
CA ALA A 156 -14.63 -3.79 9.17
C ALA A 156 -13.71 -4.20 8.00
N TYR A 157 -12.53 -4.75 8.28
CA TYR A 157 -11.64 -5.29 7.24
C TYR A 157 -12.27 -6.45 6.48
N ARG A 158 -12.99 -7.36 7.15
CA ARG A 158 -13.72 -8.45 6.47
C ARG A 158 -14.84 -7.92 5.58
N GLN A 159 -15.48 -6.79 5.91
CA GLN A 159 -16.42 -6.13 4.98
C GLN A 159 -15.71 -5.68 3.70
N VAL A 160 -14.55 -5.02 3.82
CA VAL A 160 -13.76 -4.63 2.63
C VAL A 160 -13.38 -5.85 1.80
N LEU A 161 -12.87 -6.93 2.42
CA LEU A 161 -12.44 -8.13 1.70
C LEU A 161 -13.61 -8.94 1.11
N GLY A 162 -14.82 -8.79 1.66
CA GLY A 162 -16.04 -9.34 1.05
C GLY A 162 -16.46 -8.60 -0.22
N ILE A 163 -16.08 -7.31 -0.35
CA ILE A 163 -16.36 -6.48 -1.51
C ILE A 163 -15.22 -6.59 -2.56
N ASP A 164 -13.98 -6.46 -2.11
CA ASP A 164 -12.75 -6.60 -2.89
C ASP A 164 -11.77 -7.55 -2.16
N PRO A 165 -11.77 -8.85 -2.50
CA PRO A 165 -10.87 -9.84 -1.90
C PRO A 165 -9.38 -9.57 -2.15
N GLY A 166 -9.03 -8.70 -3.09
CA GLY A 166 -7.67 -8.35 -3.46
C GLY A 166 -7.20 -7.01 -2.88
N HIS A 167 -7.98 -6.38 -2.00
CA HIS A 167 -7.68 -5.06 -1.46
C HIS A 167 -6.39 -5.06 -0.62
N LEU A 168 -5.25 -4.76 -1.25
CA LEU A 168 -3.92 -4.89 -0.66
C LEU A 168 -3.76 -4.12 0.66
N GLY A 169 -4.36 -2.94 0.76
CA GLY A 169 -4.29 -2.18 2.00
C GLY A 169 -5.02 -2.80 3.16
N THR A 170 -6.13 -3.48 2.91
CA THR A 170 -6.85 -4.21 3.97
C THR A 170 -6.10 -5.47 4.34
N LEU A 171 -5.61 -6.22 3.34
CA LEU A 171 -4.85 -7.45 3.57
C LEU A 171 -3.60 -7.18 4.42
N LEU A 172 -2.84 -6.12 4.10
CA LEU A 172 -1.67 -5.72 4.88
C LEU A 172 -2.02 -5.41 6.35
N ASN A 173 -3.06 -4.58 6.58
CA ASN A 173 -3.45 -4.19 7.93
C ASN A 173 -4.05 -5.35 8.73
N LEU A 174 -4.85 -6.21 8.09
CA LEU A 174 -5.41 -7.40 8.72
C LEU A 174 -4.29 -8.39 9.10
N GLY A 175 -3.35 -8.66 8.20
CA GLY A 175 -2.22 -9.56 8.47
C GLY A 175 -1.38 -9.07 9.64
N ARG A 176 -1.07 -7.77 9.69
CA ARG A 176 -0.35 -7.14 10.81
C ARG A 176 -1.12 -7.16 12.12
N LEU A 177 -2.44 -7.01 12.06
CA LEU A 177 -3.30 -7.14 13.24
C LEU A 177 -3.29 -8.57 13.77
N CYS A 178 -3.44 -9.58 12.90
CA CYS A 178 -3.34 -10.99 13.28
C CYS A 178 -1.96 -11.32 13.91
N MET A 179 -0.87 -10.81 13.35
CA MET A 179 0.48 -10.93 13.93
C MET A 179 0.55 -10.37 15.36
N ARG A 180 0.08 -9.13 15.58
CA ARG A 180 0.08 -8.50 16.91
C ARG A 180 -0.76 -9.27 17.94
N ARG A 181 -1.78 -10.01 17.47
CA ARG A 181 -2.64 -10.86 18.30
C ARG A 181 -2.09 -12.28 18.50
N GLY A 182 -0.92 -12.61 17.93
CA GLY A 182 -0.34 -13.96 17.98
C GLY A 182 -1.07 -14.99 17.12
N GLN A 183 -1.98 -14.56 16.24
CA GLN A 183 -2.76 -15.44 15.36
C GLN A 183 -1.95 -15.75 14.10
N LEU A 184 -0.84 -16.47 14.26
CA LEU A 184 0.17 -16.64 13.22
C LEU A 184 -0.34 -17.42 11.99
N ASP A 185 -1.17 -18.44 12.17
CA ASP A 185 -1.76 -19.19 11.05
C ASP A 185 -2.69 -18.32 10.20
N GLU A 186 -3.52 -17.48 10.83
CA GLU A 186 -4.39 -16.53 10.13
C GLU A 186 -3.55 -15.45 9.42
N ALA A 187 -2.52 -14.94 10.09
CA ALA A 187 -1.59 -13.98 9.49
C ALA A 187 -0.88 -14.56 8.25
N LEU A 188 -0.45 -15.81 8.29
CA LEU A 188 0.17 -16.49 7.15
C LEU A 188 -0.81 -16.65 6.00
N ALA A 189 -2.05 -17.07 6.27
CA ALA A 189 -3.11 -17.19 5.26
C ALA A 189 -3.42 -15.84 4.60
N VAL A 190 -3.42 -14.75 5.36
CA VAL A 190 -3.60 -13.38 4.83
C VAL A 190 -2.40 -12.96 3.97
N CYS A 191 -1.17 -13.30 4.38
CA CYS A 191 0.02 -13.06 3.55
C CYS A 191 -0.05 -13.84 2.22
N GLU A 192 -0.48 -15.09 2.25
CA GLU A 192 -0.68 -15.89 1.03
C GLU A 192 -1.79 -15.32 0.15
N GLN A 193 -2.88 -14.82 0.73
CA GLN A 193 -3.92 -14.10 -0.03
C GLN A 193 -3.37 -12.83 -0.68
N THR A 194 -2.57 -12.07 0.06
CA THR A 194 -1.89 -10.87 -0.43
C THR A 194 -1.02 -11.18 -1.63
N LEU A 195 -0.18 -12.21 -1.55
CA LEU A 195 0.73 -12.59 -2.62
C LEU A 195 0.02 -13.30 -3.78
N ARG A 196 -1.17 -13.88 -3.57
CA ARG A 196 -2.05 -14.32 -4.67
C ARG A 196 -2.69 -13.14 -5.42
N ALA A 197 -3.02 -12.07 -4.71
CA ALA A 197 -3.58 -10.85 -5.30
C ALA A 197 -2.50 -10.05 -6.06
N GLU A 198 -1.33 -9.88 -5.44
CA GLU A 198 -0.17 -9.19 -6.02
C GLU A 198 1.14 -9.93 -5.68
N PRO A 199 1.62 -10.82 -6.58
CA PRO A 199 2.84 -11.60 -6.35
C PRO A 199 4.11 -10.77 -6.20
N ASN A 200 4.15 -9.55 -6.74
CA ASN A 200 5.30 -8.65 -6.66
C ASN A 200 5.10 -7.54 -5.62
N PHE A 201 4.30 -7.78 -4.58
CA PHE A 201 4.15 -6.83 -3.48
C PHE A 201 5.29 -6.98 -2.47
N VAL A 202 6.15 -5.96 -2.35
CA VAL A 202 7.34 -6.02 -1.49
C VAL A 202 6.97 -6.28 -0.03
N LEU A 203 6.05 -5.48 0.52
CA LEU A 203 5.61 -5.61 1.91
C LEU A 203 4.91 -6.95 2.19
N GLY A 204 4.22 -7.53 1.21
CA GLY A 204 3.61 -8.85 1.36
C GLY A 204 4.65 -9.97 1.61
N HIS A 205 5.80 -9.90 0.92
CA HIS A 205 6.90 -10.85 1.14
C HIS A 205 7.62 -10.61 2.47
N LEU A 206 7.82 -9.35 2.86
CA LEU A 206 8.45 -9.01 4.15
C LEU A 206 7.55 -9.39 5.34
N ASP A 207 6.25 -9.07 5.29
CA ASP A 207 5.31 -9.46 6.34
C ASP A 207 5.21 -11.01 6.42
N ARG A 208 5.20 -11.73 5.28
CA ARG A 208 5.27 -13.20 5.27
C ARG A 208 6.55 -13.73 5.94
N ALA A 209 7.70 -13.10 5.70
CA ALA A 209 8.95 -13.46 6.33
C ALA A 209 8.88 -13.31 7.85
N VAL A 210 8.29 -12.20 8.34
CA VAL A 210 8.07 -11.97 9.78
C VAL A 210 7.15 -13.03 10.37
N VAL A 211 6.01 -13.34 9.73
CA VAL A 211 5.10 -14.40 10.22
C VAL A 211 5.83 -15.75 10.32
N LEU A 212 6.55 -16.15 9.28
CA LEU A 212 7.27 -17.42 9.25
C LEU A 212 8.39 -17.47 10.28
N HIS A 213 9.06 -16.34 10.53
CA HIS A 213 10.05 -16.20 11.59
C HIS A 213 9.43 -16.43 12.97
N LEU A 214 8.30 -15.78 13.26
CA LEU A 214 7.54 -15.98 14.51
C LEU A 214 7.03 -17.42 14.68
N MET A 215 6.82 -18.15 13.58
CA MET A 215 6.46 -19.58 13.60
C MET A 215 7.68 -20.52 13.67
N HIS A 216 8.90 -19.99 13.81
CA HIS A 216 10.17 -20.72 13.74
C HIS A 216 10.39 -21.53 12.43
N ARG A 217 9.78 -21.11 11.32
CA ARG A 217 10.00 -21.66 9.97
C ARG A 217 11.11 -20.88 9.27
N LEU A 218 12.31 -20.94 9.83
CA LEU A 218 13.42 -20.01 9.57
C LEU A 218 13.90 -20.02 8.10
N ASP A 219 14.03 -21.18 7.47
CA ASP A 219 14.45 -21.26 6.07
C ASP A 219 13.44 -20.63 5.10
N GLU A 220 12.15 -20.86 5.35
CA GLU A 220 11.07 -20.27 4.55
C GLU A 220 10.98 -18.77 4.78
N ALA A 221 11.18 -18.31 6.02
CA ALA A 221 11.25 -16.90 6.37
C ALA A 221 12.38 -16.20 5.60
N LEU A 222 13.57 -16.80 5.58
CA LEU A 222 14.73 -16.27 4.87
C LEU A 222 14.48 -16.19 3.35
N ALA A 223 13.84 -17.20 2.77
CA ALA A 223 13.46 -17.23 1.36
C ALA A 223 12.44 -16.13 1.02
N ALA A 224 11.40 -15.96 1.85
CA ALA A 224 10.40 -14.90 1.66
C ALA A 224 11.04 -13.50 1.77
N CYS A 225 11.92 -13.30 2.76
CA CYS A 225 12.65 -12.04 2.94
C CYS A 225 13.53 -11.72 1.73
N ALA A 226 14.29 -12.71 1.26
CA ALA A 226 15.14 -12.57 0.08
C ALA A 226 14.34 -12.18 -1.17
N ARG A 227 13.14 -12.75 -1.34
CA ARG A 227 12.24 -12.42 -2.44
C ARG A 227 11.74 -10.98 -2.39
N GLY A 228 11.30 -10.50 -1.22
CA GLY A 228 10.88 -9.11 -1.04
C GLY A 228 12.00 -8.11 -1.38
N MET A 229 13.21 -8.38 -0.89
CA MET A 229 14.39 -7.56 -1.17
C MET A 229 14.87 -7.63 -2.63
N GLU A 230 14.63 -8.73 -3.33
CA GLU A 230 14.91 -8.84 -4.77
C GLU A 230 13.98 -7.92 -5.57
N ILE A 231 12.69 -7.96 -5.27
CA ILE A 231 11.67 -7.14 -5.92
C ILE A 231 11.95 -5.64 -5.68
N GLU A 232 12.26 -5.25 -4.44
CA GLU A 232 12.62 -3.87 -4.09
C GLU A 232 13.86 -3.39 -4.87
N ARG A 233 14.91 -4.22 -4.94
CA ARG A 233 16.13 -3.90 -5.70
C ARG A 233 15.86 -3.72 -7.19
N ALA A 234 14.96 -4.54 -7.75
CA ALA A 234 14.53 -4.42 -9.12
C ALA A 234 13.70 -3.14 -9.37
N GLY A 235 13.03 -2.61 -8.33
CA GLY A 235 12.18 -1.42 -8.43
C GLY A 235 10.93 -1.65 -9.28
N THR A 236 10.53 -2.90 -9.49
CA THR A 236 9.44 -3.30 -10.39
C THR A 236 8.18 -3.73 -9.67
N GLY A 237 8.21 -3.85 -8.35
CA GLY A 237 7.11 -4.36 -7.54
C GLY A 237 6.25 -3.28 -6.92
N VAL A 238 5.01 -3.66 -6.58
CA VAL A 238 4.09 -2.80 -5.84
C VAL A 238 4.69 -2.47 -4.47
N GLY A 239 4.61 -1.19 -4.09
CA GLY A 239 5.19 -0.70 -2.84
C GLY A 239 6.71 -0.56 -2.85
N SER A 240 7.37 -0.70 -4.01
CA SER A 240 8.81 -0.38 -4.11
C SER A 240 9.01 1.12 -3.91
N LEU A 241 9.99 1.51 -3.10
CA LEU A 241 10.21 2.91 -2.79
C LEU A 241 11.45 3.43 -3.56
N PRO A 242 11.42 4.66 -4.11
CA PRO A 242 12.58 5.22 -4.81
C PRO A 242 13.84 5.30 -3.95
N ASP A 243 13.66 5.52 -2.64
CA ASP A 243 14.73 5.55 -1.63
C ASP A 243 15.15 4.16 -1.13
N ARG A 244 14.45 3.11 -1.57
CA ARG A 244 14.64 1.72 -1.16
C ARG A 244 14.53 1.51 0.34
N THR A 245 13.68 2.26 1.05
CA THR A 245 13.50 2.09 2.50
C THR A 245 13.13 0.65 2.89
N ASN A 246 12.32 -0.05 2.09
CA ASN A 246 11.99 -1.45 2.36
C ASN A 246 13.21 -2.39 2.27
N GLN A 247 14.29 -1.98 1.61
CA GLN A 247 15.53 -2.73 1.57
C GLN A 247 16.18 -2.77 2.97
N ALA A 248 16.17 -1.65 3.69
CA ALA A 248 16.66 -1.59 5.07
C ALA A 248 15.78 -2.46 5.99
N THR A 249 14.46 -2.35 5.88
CA THR A 249 13.52 -3.22 6.60
C THR A 249 13.75 -4.71 6.32
N GLY A 250 13.97 -5.07 5.06
CA GLY A 250 14.30 -6.45 4.68
C GLY A 250 15.62 -6.93 5.29
N GLN A 251 16.64 -6.07 5.38
CA GLN A 251 17.90 -6.41 6.03
C GLN A 251 17.72 -6.62 7.55
N SER A 252 16.90 -5.81 8.22
CA SER A 252 16.55 -5.99 9.64
C SER A 252 15.90 -7.35 9.89
N VAL A 253 14.87 -7.69 9.11
CA VAL A 253 14.17 -8.98 9.21
C VAL A 253 15.13 -10.14 8.92
N LYS A 254 15.96 -10.02 7.87
CA LYS A 254 16.98 -11.01 7.54
C LYS A 254 17.99 -11.21 8.67
N ALA A 255 18.45 -10.14 9.32
CA ALA A 255 19.40 -10.22 10.42
C ALA A 255 18.82 -11.01 11.59
N ALA A 256 17.57 -10.75 11.98
CA ALA A 256 16.90 -11.47 13.06
C ALA A 256 16.75 -12.97 12.74
N ILE A 257 16.34 -13.32 11.51
CA ILE A 257 16.23 -14.73 11.09
C ILE A 257 17.59 -15.44 11.10
N LEU A 258 18.66 -14.76 10.65
CA LEU A 258 20.00 -15.33 10.61
C LEU A 258 20.61 -15.51 12.00
N LEU A 259 20.28 -14.62 12.94
CA LEU A 259 20.65 -14.75 14.35
C LEU A 259 20.04 -16.03 14.94
N ASP A 260 18.75 -16.27 14.75
CA ASP A 260 18.07 -17.49 15.20
C ASP A 260 18.59 -18.78 14.54
N LEU A 261 19.14 -18.67 13.31
CA LEU A 261 19.82 -19.76 12.61
C LEU A 261 21.27 -19.98 13.09
N GLY A 262 21.80 -19.16 13.99
CA GLY A 262 23.20 -19.20 14.43
C GLY A 262 24.21 -18.72 13.38
N ARG A 263 23.76 -18.07 12.31
CA ARG A 263 24.59 -17.58 11.19
C ARG A 263 25.12 -16.18 11.48
N HIS A 264 25.84 -16.03 12.61
CA HIS A 264 26.19 -14.74 13.19
C HIS A 264 26.97 -13.80 12.25
N ALA A 265 27.89 -14.32 11.44
CA ALA A 265 28.66 -13.49 10.50
C ALA A 265 27.77 -12.87 9.41
N GLU A 266 26.79 -13.61 8.91
CA GLU A 266 25.83 -13.11 7.92
C GLU A 266 24.79 -12.20 8.56
N ALA A 267 24.37 -12.51 9.80
CA ALA A 267 23.49 -11.65 10.58
C ALA A 267 24.14 -10.28 10.82
N LEU A 268 25.45 -10.23 11.13
CA LEU A 268 26.19 -8.97 11.30
C LEU A 268 26.18 -8.13 10.01
N ALA A 269 26.45 -8.76 8.88
CA ALA A 269 26.43 -8.07 7.59
C ALA A 269 25.04 -7.52 7.25
N ALA A 270 23.98 -8.25 7.58
CA ALA A 270 22.60 -7.82 7.37
C ALA A 270 22.25 -6.63 8.29
N VAL A 271 22.55 -6.70 9.59
CA VAL A 271 22.22 -5.62 10.53
C VAL A 271 23.01 -4.34 10.26
N ASP A 272 24.30 -4.45 9.88
CA ASP A 272 25.11 -3.30 9.46
C ASP A 272 24.52 -2.63 8.21
N ALA A 273 24.02 -3.42 7.25
CA ALA A 273 23.36 -2.90 6.06
C ALA A 273 22.02 -2.22 6.38
N ALA A 274 21.26 -2.73 7.35
CA ALA A 274 20.02 -2.10 7.81
C ALA A 274 20.28 -0.73 8.47
N ILE A 275 21.30 -0.65 9.34
CA ILE A 275 21.73 0.58 10.01
C ILE A 275 22.22 1.62 9.01
N ALA A 276 23.08 1.22 8.07
CA ALA A 276 23.57 2.13 7.02
C ALA A 276 22.45 2.63 6.11
N GLY A 277 21.39 1.85 5.91
CA GLY A 277 20.22 2.20 5.09
C GLY A 277 19.24 3.17 5.74
N GLY A 278 19.49 3.62 6.98
CA GLY A 278 18.64 4.61 7.68
C GLY A 278 17.28 4.09 8.15
N GLY A 279 17.02 2.79 8.01
CA GLY A 279 15.78 2.13 8.45
C GLY A 279 15.90 1.33 9.75
N ALA A 280 17.05 1.43 10.44
CA ALA A 280 17.29 0.66 11.66
C ALA A 280 16.44 1.15 12.84
N THR A 281 15.97 0.18 13.60
CA THR A 281 15.24 0.31 14.85
C THR A 281 16.19 0.13 16.04
N SER A 282 15.71 0.40 17.26
CA SER A 282 16.47 0.05 18.48
C SER A 282 16.77 -1.46 18.58
N ILE A 283 15.90 -2.30 18.00
CA ILE A 283 16.08 -3.75 17.95
C ILE A 283 17.29 -4.11 17.08
N ASP A 284 17.54 -3.40 15.98
CA ASP A 284 18.71 -3.65 15.13
C ASP A 284 20.02 -3.36 15.87
N HIS A 285 20.06 -2.28 16.66
CA HIS A 285 21.23 -2.00 17.50
C HIS A 285 21.43 -3.07 18.57
N GLN A 286 20.35 -3.55 19.19
CA GLN A 286 20.43 -4.64 20.18
C GLN A 286 20.90 -5.96 19.56
N ASN A 287 20.32 -6.35 18.42
CA ASN A 287 20.72 -7.54 17.67
C ASN A 287 22.19 -7.46 17.28
N ARG A 288 22.68 -6.29 16.87
CA ARG A 288 24.09 -6.09 16.52
C ARG A 288 25.02 -6.35 17.71
N VAL A 289 24.66 -5.89 18.91
CA VAL A 289 25.45 -6.15 20.14
C VAL A 289 25.51 -7.65 20.41
N GLU A 290 24.36 -8.32 20.42
CA GLU A 290 24.27 -9.78 20.64
C GLU A 290 25.10 -10.57 19.62
N ILE A 291 25.01 -10.21 18.34
CA ILE A 291 25.79 -10.83 17.26
C ILE A 291 27.30 -10.62 17.49
N LEU A 292 27.73 -9.43 17.92
CA LEU A 292 29.15 -9.15 18.17
C LEU A 292 29.67 -9.94 19.38
N GLU A 293 28.90 -10.04 20.45
CA GLU A 293 29.23 -10.88 21.61
C GLU A 293 29.37 -12.35 21.20
N ALA A 294 28.42 -12.88 20.43
CA ALA A 294 28.45 -14.25 19.93
C ALA A 294 29.61 -14.55 18.97
N LEU A 295 30.21 -13.51 18.37
CA LEU A 295 31.41 -13.60 17.54
C LEU A 295 32.72 -13.37 18.32
N GLY A 296 32.65 -13.08 19.63
CA GLY A 296 33.82 -12.72 20.44
C GLY A 296 34.41 -11.36 20.09
N ARG A 297 33.58 -10.43 19.58
CA ARG A 297 33.95 -9.09 19.12
C ARG A 297 33.26 -7.97 19.92
N GLY A 298 32.79 -8.27 21.13
CA GLY A 298 32.21 -7.27 22.02
C GLY A 298 33.30 -6.37 22.59
N GLU A 299 33.24 -5.07 22.27
CA GLU A 299 33.94 -3.98 22.98
C GLU A 299 32.91 -3.14 23.74
#